data_AF-A0A562FC39-F1
#
_entry.id   AF-A0A562FC39-F1
#
_cell.length_a   1.000
_cell.length_b   1.000
_cell.length_c   1.000
_cell.angle_alpha   90.00
_cell.angle_beta   90.00
_cell.angle_gamma   90.00
#
_symmetry.space_group_name_H-M   'P 1'
#
loop_
_entity.id
_entity.type
_entity.pdbx_description
1 polymer ?
#
loop_
_entity_poly.entity_id
_entity_poly.type
_entity_poly.pdbx_seq_one_letter_code
_entity_poly.pdbx_strand_id
1 'polypeptide(L)' 'MSPFTEESLKRRLTEPDHLAVAARFLMERGYERDEIAVELSRHFYVDIDMLNEVVVALAAPPAPMPTQWWRAA' A
#
# COMPACT_ATOMS: atom_id res chain seq x y z
N MET A 1 -36.50 8.49 -15.76
CA MET A 1 -35.33 8.13 -16.58
C MET A 1 -34.17 7.79 -15.65
N SER A 2 -33.86 6.49 -15.55
CA SER A 2 -32.58 5.86 -15.15
C SER A 2 -31.76 6.40 -13.96
N PRO A 3 -31.74 5.69 -12.81
CA PRO A 3 -30.79 5.89 -11.71
C PRO A 3 -29.48 5.13 -11.99
N PHE A 4 -28.69 5.55 -12.98
CA PHE A 4 -27.43 4.88 -13.35
C PHE A 4 -26.19 5.60 -12.81
N THR A 5 -26.31 6.27 -11.67
CA THR A 5 -25.15 6.64 -10.86
C THR A 5 -24.94 5.58 -9.78
N GLU A 6 -24.97 4.31 -10.19
CA GLU A 6 -24.13 3.29 -9.58
C GLU A 6 -22.67 3.61 -9.96
N GLU A 7 -22.21 4.82 -9.59
CA GLU A 7 -20.80 5.10 -9.43
C GLU A 7 -20.33 4.05 -8.47
N SER A 8 -19.71 3.04 -9.06
CA SER A 8 -19.40 1.77 -8.45
C SER A 8 -18.69 2.06 -7.14
N LEU A 9 -19.47 1.94 -6.08
CA LEU A 9 -19.18 2.17 -4.67
C LEU A 9 -18.16 1.16 -4.13
N LYS A 10 -17.33 0.58 -4.99
CA LYS A 10 -16.05 0.02 -4.61
C LYS A 10 -15.19 1.22 -4.25
N ARG A 11 -15.15 1.59 -2.97
CA ARG A 11 -14.14 2.50 -2.41
C ARG A 11 -12.81 2.15 -3.08
N ARG A 12 -12.36 2.99 -4.02
CA ARG A 12 -11.08 2.78 -4.70
C ARG A 12 -10.03 3.05 -3.65
N LEU A 13 -9.38 1.99 -3.17
CA LEU A 13 -8.25 2.11 -2.27
C LEU A 13 -7.03 2.40 -3.16
N THR A 14 -7.06 3.58 -3.78
CA THR A 14 -6.02 4.12 -4.65
C THR A 14 -5.18 5.17 -3.94
N GLU A 15 -5.58 5.57 -2.73
CA GLU A 15 -4.79 6.49 -1.90
C GLU A 15 -3.68 5.72 -1.19
N PRO A 16 -2.41 6.17 -1.33
CA PRO A 16 -1.27 5.50 -0.71
C PRO A 16 -1.36 5.49 0.82
N ASP A 17 -1.99 6.51 1.43
CA ASP A 17 -2.21 6.59 2.87
C ASP A 17 -3.18 5.48 3.35
N HIS A 18 -4.31 5.32 2.65
CA HIS A 18 -5.27 4.26 2.95
C HIS A 18 -4.69 2.87 2.69
N LEU A 19 -3.92 2.69 1.61
CA LEU A 19 -3.23 1.43 1.32
C LEU A 19 -2.22 1.10 2.41
N ALA A 20 -1.44 2.09 2.88
CA ALA A 20 -0.47 1.90 3.96
C ALA A 20 -1.14 1.49 5.26
N VAL A 21 -2.25 2.15 5.64
CA VAL A 21 -3.01 1.81 6.85
C VAL A 21 -3.59 0.39 6.73
N ALA A 22 -4.21 0.05 5.60
CA ALA A 22 -4.80 -1.26 5.39
C ALA A 22 -3.74 -2.38 5.36
N ALA A 23 -2.64 -2.17 4.63
CA ALA A 23 -1.52 -3.10 4.56
C ALA A 23 -0.89 -3.30 5.93
N ARG A 24 -0.61 -2.21 6.67
CA ARG A 24 -0.07 -2.29 8.03
C ARG A 24 -0.99 -3.04 8.97
N PHE A 25 -2.30 -2.77 8.92
CA PHE A 25 -3.28 -3.46 9.75
C PHE A 25 -3.28 -4.98 9.50
N LEU A 26 -3.20 -5.39 8.24
CA LEU A 26 -3.11 -6.80 7.87
C LEU A 26 -1.75 -7.43 8.23
N MET A 27 -0.65 -6.70 8.05
CA MET A 27 0.68 -7.14 8.52
C MET A 27 0.73 -7.35 10.04
N GLU A 28 0.12 -6.46 10.82
CA GLU A 28 0.01 -6.60 12.28
C GLU A 28 -0.82 -7.82 12.69
N ARG A 29 -1.72 -8.29 11.81
CA ARG A 29 -2.45 -9.55 11.99
C ARG A 29 -1.69 -10.79 11.56
N GLY A 30 -0.51 -10.62 10.93
CA GLY A 30 0.35 -11.70 10.47
C GLY A 30 0.11 -12.16 9.03
N TYR A 31 -0.61 -11.38 8.22
CA TYR A 31 -0.80 -11.70 6.80
C TYR A 31 0.46 -11.37 5.99
N GLU A 32 0.79 -12.22 5.03
CA GLU A 32 1.87 -11.95 4.09
C GLU A 32 1.46 -10.96 3.00
N ARG A 33 2.44 -10.33 2.34
CA ARG A 33 2.24 -9.29 1.32
C ARG A 33 1.33 -9.76 0.18
N ASP A 34 1.51 -11.02 -0.22
CA ASP A 34 0.72 -11.66 -1.28
C ASP A 34 -0.73 -11.85 -0.84
N GLU A 35 -0.97 -12.23 0.43
CA GLU A 35 -2.31 -12.37 1.01
C GLU A 35 -3.00 -11.02 1.18
N ILE A 36 -2.27 -9.98 1.58
CA ILE A 36 -2.77 -8.62 1.73
C ILE A 36 -3.35 -8.11 0.41
N ALA A 37 -2.65 -8.34 -0.69
CA ALA A 37 -3.09 -7.94 -2.02
C ALA A 37 -4.38 -8.68 -2.44
N VAL A 38 -4.45 -9.99 -2.20
CA VAL A 38 -5.61 -10.82 -2.51
C VAL A 38 -6.82 -10.42 -1.67
N GLU A 39 -6.64 -10.22 -0.37
CA GLU A 39 -7.72 -9.87 0.56
C GLU A 39 -8.26 -8.46 0.25
N LEU A 40 -7.38 -7.49 0.01
CA LEU A 40 -7.79 -6.14 -0.35
C LEU A 40 -8.46 -6.09 -1.73
N SER A 41 -7.93 -6.82 -2.72
CA SER A 41 -8.52 -6.90 -4.07
C SER A 41 -9.89 -7.61 -4.09
N ARG A 42 -10.22 -8.41 -3.06
CA ARG A 42 -11.52 -9.06 -2.91
C ARG A 42 -12.62 -8.09 -2.52
N HIS A 43 -12.29 -7.13 -1.65
CA HIS A 43 -13.24 -6.20 -1.07
C HIS A 43 -13.21 -4.83 -1.75
N PHE A 44 -12.07 -4.43 -2.30
CA PHE A 44 -11.83 -3.12 -2.90
C PHE A 44 -11.13 -3.23 -4.25
N TYR A 45 -11.21 -2.17 -5.05
CA TYR A 45 -10.34 -2.04 -6.21
C TYR A 45 -9.01 -1.48 -5.72
N VAL A 46 -7.99 -2.34 -5.68
CA VAL A 46 -6.62 -2.02 -5.24
C VAL A 46 -5.70 -2.00 -6.43
N ASP A 47 -4.84 -0.99 -6.47
CA ASP A 47 -3.72 -0.93 -7.38
C ASP A 47 -2.56 -1.75 -6.80
N ILE A 48 -2.25 -2.87 -7.44
CA ILE A 48 -1.26 -3.85 -6.95
C ILE A 48 0.17 -3.27 -7.03
N ASP A 49 0.46 -2.45 -8.05
CA ASP A 49 1.73 -1.75 -8.17
C ASP A 49 1.93 -0.80 -6.99
N MET A 50 0.95 0.08 -6.72
CA MET A 50 0.96 1.01 -5.60
C MET A 50 1.05 0.28 -4.25
N LEU A 51 0.27 -0.79 -4.06
CA LEU A 51 0.33 -1.59 -2.83
C LEU A 51 1.72 -2.18 -2.63
N ASN A 52 2.34 -2.72 -3.68
CA ASN A 52 3.70 -3.25 -3.60
C ASN A 52 4.71 -2.16 -3.23
N GLU A 53 4.64 -0.98 -3.83
CA GLU A 53 5.51 0.15 -3.48
C GLU A 53 5.35 0.55 -2.00
N VAL A 54 4.12 0.67 -1.53
CA VAL A 54 3.82 1.00 -0.13
C VAL A 54 4.33 -0.08 0.82
N VAL A 55 4.07 -1.35 0.52
CA VAL A 55 4.53 -2.49 1.30
C VAL A 55 6.05 -2.58 1.34
N VAL A 56 6.71 -2.32 0.21
CA VAL A 56 8.18 -2.25 0.13
C VAL A 56 8.69 -1.06 0.94
N ALA A 57 8.05 0.11 0.87
CA ALA A 57 8.44 1.28 1.65
C ALA A 57 8.26 1.07 3.17
N LEU A 58 7.24 0.33 3.59
CA LEU A 58 7.00 -0.03 4.99
C LEU A 58 8.00 -1.08 5.51
N ALA A 59 8.41 -2.02 4.65
CA ALA A 59 9.35 -3.09 5.00
C ALA A 59 10.82 -2.68 4.81
N ALA A 60 11.09 -1.67 4.00
CA ALA A 60 12.43 -1.14 3.81
C ALA A 60 12.87 -0.42 5.09
N PRO A 61 14.03 -0.79 5.69
CA PRO A 61 14.66 0.08 6.66
C PRO A 61 14.92 1.44 5.98
N PRO A 62 14.86 2.57 6.71
CA PRO A 62 15.19 3.86 6.13
C PRO A 62 16.53 3.72 5.44
N ALA A 63 16.56 3.94 4.13
CA ALA A 63 17.70 3.64 3.28
C ALA A 63 19.00 4.09 3.97
N PRO A 64 20.04 3.26 4.04
CA PRO A 64 21.29 3.65 4.67
C PRO A 64 21.76 4.93 3.96
N MET A 65 21.78 6.03 4.72
CA MET A 65 22.22 7.32 4.23
C MET A 65 23.57 7.11 3.52
N PRO A 66 23.80 7.70 2.33
CA PRO A 66 25.10 7.60 1.69
C PRO A 66 26.16 8.10 2.68
N THR A 67 27.00 7.18 3.17
CA THR A 67 28.02 7.38 4.22
C THR A 67 29.23 8.18 3.69
N GLN A 68 28.98 9.26 2.94
CA GLN A 68 30.02 9.98 2.22
C GLN A 68 29.88 11.50 2.38
N TRP A 69 30.04 12.01 3.61
CA TRP A 69 30.17 13.46 3.81
C TRP A 69 31.15 13.90 4.92
N TRP A 70 31.89 12.99 5.57
CA TRP A 70 32.83 13.36 6.65
C TRP A 70 34.32 13.13 6.35
N ARG A 71 34.71 12.69 5.15
CA ARG A 71 36.13 12.58 4.75
C ARG A 71 36.55 13.69 3.79
N ALA A 72 36.61 14.91 4.32
CA ALA A 72 37.50 15.94 3.82
C ALA A 72 38.19 16.53 5.06
N ALA A 73 39.32 15.93 5.42
CA ALA A 73 40.28 16.43 6.40
C ALA A 73 41.61 16.63 5.66
#